data_AF-F6IGN2-F1
#
_entry.id   AF-F6IGN2-F1
#
_cell.length_a   1.000
_cell.length_b   1.000
_cell.length_c   1.000
_cell.angle_alpha   90.00
_cell.angle_beta   90.00
_cell.angle_gamma   90.00
#
_symmetry.space_group_name_H-M   'P 1'
#
loop_
_entity.id
_entity.type
_entity.pdbx_description
1 polymer ?
#
loop_
_entity_poly.entity_id
_entity_poly.type
_entity_poly.pdbx_seq_one_letter_code
_entity_poly.pdbx_strand_id
1 'polypeptide(L)'
;MFQDPAPAPSPTPTSRATAAPAASSNASSGNPAAPRAVSTPVVQALPGNATGQAAQTQQQEGELALTRLPTLEEIEKMTPDDFEELLGSKIQLDMPPAARRSMEQVGMLAEGEGGLPAASLAGQNPKLVELALSSNRGALVSRWGHILLRRALVSRLQAPAGMEPQQFAALRIGLLLRMGEIDAARAVLQDIDIDNYTPTLGELAMRTYERTADFTGLCPVMATQGKLRDDPQWDVAKAICEAFRGNSSSALSRLERDRRTGKMDNIDMLLAQKYAGAAGKARRAVTIEWDKVEGMTPWRYGLTIGTGMEPPARLMNKASVQYDYTNALAPMVSLQRRAASSDRAAAAGILSNAAMVDLYSQVYADTDITGDFQDAAESLRDAYTLQSPDSRLAAMQALWNSASDPASGYARKVLTAAAAARMPASEDYADNAASLITSMLSAGFDANAMRWSSVVEKGSPAWGLLALVSKDGSRSVDTGDLDRYIDDDESANKRKAAFLVAGLAGLGRLGENDISRYSNDLSLELAGSTRWTTAIDSAAGRGDAASVVLLMGFGMQGSNWQRMTPRYLYHIISALRQVGMEAEARLIAAEAVGRA
;
A
#
# COMPACT_ATOMS: atom_id res chain seq x y z
N MET A 1 60.59 37.03 40.68
CA MET A 1 61.15 35.74 41.13
C MET A 1 60.63 34.69 40.17
N PHE A 2 61.55 33.95 39.56
CA PHE A 2 61.47 33.04 38.41
C PHE A 2 60.11 32.38 38.10
N GLN A 3 59.66 32.56 36.85
CA GLN A 3 58.66 31.74 36.18
C GLN A 3 59.34 30.43 35.74
N ASP A 4 58.90 29.30 36.28
CA ASP A 4 59.25 27.98 35.77
C ASP A 4 58.50 27.70 34.45
N PRO A 5 59.15 27.03 33.48
CA PRO A 5 58.63 26.88 32.12
C PRO A 5 57.48 25.86 32.03
N ALA A 6 56.56 26.15 31.11
CA ALA A 6 55.39 25.33 30.81
C ALA A 6 55.75 23.93 30.24
N PRO A 7 54.96 22.88 30.57
CA PRO A 7 55.18 21.53 30.08
C PRO A 7 54.89 21.39 28.58
N ALA A 8 55.68 20.55 27.91
CA ALA A 8 55.59 20.26 26.48
C ALA A 8 54.28 19.54 26.08
N PRO A 9 53.75 19.77 24.87
CA PRO A 9 52.49 19.18 24.42
C PRO A 9 52.62 17.69 24.07
N SER A 10 51.60 16.91 24.46
CA SER A 10 51.43 15.49 24.13
C SER A 10 51.09 15.27 22.64
N PRO A 11 51.54 14.17 22.03
CA PRO A 11 51.35 13.91 20.60
C PRO A 11 49.92 13.46 20.25
N THR A 12 49.41 13.98 19.13
CA THR A 12 48.12 13.63 18.51
C THR A 12 48.17 12.24 17.87
N PRO A 13 47.19 11.34 18.10
CA PRO A 13 47.16 10.03 17.47
C PRO A 13 46.71 10.08 16.00
N THR A 14 47.42 9.36 15.14
CA THR A 14 47.12 9.15 13.70
C THR A 14 46.08 8.03 13.53
N SER A 15 45.15 8.20 12.58
CA SER A 15 44.10 7.23 12.27
C SER A 15 44.65 5.96 11.62
N ARG A 16 44.16 4.80 12.09
CA ARG A 16 44.52 3.46 11.60
C ARG A 16 43.50 3.02 10.53
N ALA A 17 43.98 2.62 9.36
CA ALA A 17 43.16 2.08 8.27
C ALA A 17 42.63 0.68 8.61
N THR A 18 41.33 0.46 8.42
CA THR A 18 40.66 -0.83 8.60
C THR A 18 40.75 -1.66 7.32
N ALA A 19 41.17 -2.93 7.46
CA ALA A 19 41.33 -3.88 6.37
C ALA A 19 39.98 -4.43 5.87
N ALA A 20 39.87 -4.60 4.55
CA ALA A 20 38.76 -5.29 3.90
C ALA A 20 38.95 -6.83 3.97
N PRO A 21 37.89 -7.65 4.11
CA PRO A 21 38.02 -9.11 4.12
C PRO A 21 38.16 -9.69 2.70
N ALA A 22 39.01 -10.73 2.61
CA ALA A 22 39.36 -11.46 1.40
C ALA A 22 38.27 -12.44 0.93
N ALA A 23 38.25 -12.67 -0.38
CA ALA A 23 37.37 -13.60 -1.08
C ALA A 23 37.90 -15.05 -1.04
N SER A 24 36.98 -16.02 -0.95
CA SER A 24 37.23 -17.46 -1.12
C SER A 24 36.41 -18.02 -2.31
N SER A 25 37.12 -18.52 -3.32
CA SER A 25 36.71 -19.42 -4.43
C SER A 25 36.45 -20.86 -3.91
N ASN A 26 35.70 -21.81 -4.49
CA ASN A 26 34.99 -22.02 -5.76
C ASN A 26 34.09 -23.27 -5.58
N ALA A 27 32.90 -23.34 -6.23
CA ALA A 27 32.34 -24.54 -6.88
C ALA A 27 31.05 -24.20 -7.65
N SER A 28 30.87 -24.85 -8.81
CA SER A 28 30.06 -24.49 -9.97
C SER A 28 28.62 -25.04 -10.02
N SER A 29 27.67 -24.22 -10.49
CA SER A 29 26.56 -24.63 -11.39
C SER A 29 25.92 -23.38 -11.99
N GLY A 30 25.83 -23.30 -13.32
CA GLY A 30 25.62 -22.07 -14.08
C GLY A 30 24.18 -21.53 -14.15
N ASN A 31 24.09 -20.21 -14.33
CA ASN A 31 22.97 -19.51 -14.95
C ASN A 31 23.47 -18.21 -15.63
N PRO A 32 22.80 -17.73 -16.70
CA PRO A 32 23.35 -16.76 -17.65
C PRO A 32 23.40 -15.34 -17.10
N ALA A 33 24.41 -14.58 -17.55
CA ALA A 33 24.68 -13.22 -17.14
C ALA A 33 23.57 -12.24 -17.57
N ALA A 34 23.09 -11.44 -16.61
CA ALA A 34 22.29 -10.25 -16.88
C ALA A 34 23.15 -9.19 -17.61
N PRO A 35 22.64 -8.51 -18.65
CA PRO A 35 23.40 -7.50 -19.37
C PRO A 35 23.56 -6.25 -18.48
N ARG A 36 24.81 -5.81 -18.31
CA ARG A 36 25.14 -4.52 -17.69
C ARG A 36 24.81 -3.41 -18.68
N ALA A 37 23.91 -2.50 -18.30
CA ALA A 37 23.65 -1.28 -19.05
C ALA A 37 24.88 -0.36 -18.95
N VAL A 38 25.59 -0.18 -20.05
CA VAL A 38 26.59 0.89 -20.24
C VAL A 38 25.92 2.01 -21.03
N SER A 39 25.68 3.14 -20.38
CA SER A 39 25.18 4.34 -21.03
C SER A 39 26.31 4.99 -21.83
N THR A 40 26.34 4.79 -23.15
CA THR A 40 27.15 5.62 -24.05
C THR A 40 26.33 6.83 -24.48
N PRO A 41 26.81 8.07 -24.26
CA PRO A 41 26.11 9.27 -24.72
C PRO A 41 26.12 9.31 -26.25
N VAL A 42 24.93 9.35 -26.85
CA VAL A 42 24.77 9.57 -28.29
C VAL A 42 24.82 11.08 -28.53
N VAL A 43 25.91 11.57 -29.12
CA VAL A 43 25.98 12.95 -29.63
C VAL A 43 25.25 12.99 -30.96
N GLN A 44 24.10 13.67 -30.99
CA GLN A 44 23.33 13.89 -32.20
C GLN A 44 24.06 14.89 -33.10
N ALA A 45 24.39 14.50 -34.34
CA ALA A 45 25.01 15.40 -35.31
C ALA A 45 24.01 16.46 -35.79
N LEU A 46 24.46 17.71 -35.84
CA LEU A 46 23.71 18.83 -36.41
C LEU A 46 23.47 18.60 -37.92
N PRO A 47 22.27 18.86 -38.46
CA PRO A 47 22.00 18.61 -39.87
C PRO A 47 22.67 19.67 -40.75
N GLY A 48 23.63 19.24 -41.56
CA GLY A 48 24.26 20.06 -42.60
C GLY A 48 24.64 19.22 -43.81
N ASN A 49 23.94 19.45 -44.92
CA ASN A 49 24.25 19.07 -46.30
C ASN A 49 24.39 17.57 -46.63
N ALA A 50 23.26 16.96 -47.01
CA ALA A 50 23.24 15.86 -47.97
C ALA A 50 22.32 16.25 -49.14
N THR A 51 22.91 16.31 -50.32
CA THR A 51 22.28 16.62 -51.61
C THR A 51 21.32 15.50 -52.06
N GLY A 52 20.08 15.89 -52.35
CA GLY A 52 19.30 15.37 -53.47
C GLY A 52 19.03 13.87 -53.54
N GLN A 53 18.09 13.39 -52.73
CA GLN A 53 17.19 12.30 -53.12
C GLN A 53 15.81 12.62 -52.53
N ALA A 54 14.85 12.82 -53.43
CA ALA A 54 13.47 13.14 -53.08
C ALA A 54 12.84 11.95 -52.33
N ALA A 55 12.88 12.01 -51.00
CA ALA A 55 12.00 11.23 -50.16
C ALA A 55 10.57 11.72 -50.42
N GLN A 56 9.75 10.84 -50.99
CA GLN A 56 8.31 11.06 -51.07
C GLN A 56 7.78 11.13 -49.64
N THR A 57 7.58 12.36 -49.15
CA THR A 57 6.67 12.63 -48.05
C THR A 57 5.31 12.10 -48.45
N GLN A 58 4.92 10.95 -47.90
CA GLN A 58 3.51 10.67 -47.69
C GLN A 58 3.02 11.70 -46.69
N GLN A 59 2.61 12.86 -47.20
CA GLN A 59 1.63 13.71 -46.56
C GLN A 59 0.38 12.83 -46.41
N GLN A 60 0.23 12.20 -45.24
CA GLN A 60 -1.11 12.00 -44.74
C GLN A 60 -1.63 13.42 -44.46
N GLU A 61 -2.43 13.92 -45.39
CA GLU A 61 -3.34 15.03 -45.18
C GLU A 61 -4.25 14.64 -44.00
N GLY A 62 -3.77 14.91 -42.79
CA GLY A 62 -4.65 15.13 -41.66
C GLY A 62 -5.41 16.40 -41.97
N GLU A 63 -6.54 16.24 -42.64
CA GLU A 63 -7.54 17.28 -42.85
C GLU A 63 -7.75 17.99 -41.51
N LEU A 64 -7.23 19.22 -41.37
CA LEU A 64 -7.68 20.14 -40.33
C LEU A 64 -9.19 20.16 -40.51
N ALA A 65 -9.93 19.60 -39.56
CA ALA A 65 -11.39 19.51 -39.60
C ALA A 65 -12.03 20.89 -39.34
N LEU A 66 -11.55 21.91 -40.04
CA LEU A 66 -12.15 23.23 -40.13
C LEU A 66 -13.23 23.15 -41.22
N THR A 67 -14.34 22.46 -40.93
CA THR A 67 -15.55 22.52 -41.77
C THR A 67 -16.08 23.96 -41.88
N ARG A 68 -15.68 24.84 -40.95
CA ARG A 68 -15.92 26.28 -40.97
C ARG A 68 -14.86 27.02 -40.16
N LEU A 69 -14.26 28.07 -40.74
CA LEU A 69 -13.43 29.03 -40.00
C LEU A 69 -14.35 29.99 -39.20
N PRO A 70 -14.18 30.12 -37.88
CA PRO A 70 -14.96 31.04 -37.05
C PRO A 70 -14.65 32.49 -37.39
N THR A 71 -15.63 33.36 -37.21
CA THR A 71 -15.49 34.81 -37.39
C THR A 71 -14.68 35.42 -36.24
N LEU A 72 -14.15 36.64 -36.44
CA LEU A 72 -13.35 37.33 -35.42
C LEU A 72 -14.13 37.55 -34.10
N GLU A 73 -15.43 37.86 -34.19
CA GLU A 73 -16.31 38.01 -33.03
C GLU A 73 -16.60 36.68 -32.31
N GLU A 74 -16.61 35.56 -33.04
CA GLU A 74 -16.72 34.22 -32.45
C GLU A 74 -15.43 33.84 -31.73
N ILE A 75 -14.26 34.12 -32.32
CA ILE A 75 -12.94 33.89 -31.70
C ILE A 75 -12.76 34.72 -30.42
N GLU A 76 -13.22 35.97 -30.42
CA GLU A 76 -13.10 36.86 -29.26
C GLU A 76 -13.98 36.43 -28.08
N LYS A 77 -15.06 35.69 -28.35
CA LYS A 77 -15.96 35.12 -27.33
C LYS A 77 -15.60 33.69 -26.94
N MET A 78 -14.75 33.02 -27.71
CA MET A 78 -14.30 31.66 -27.43
C MET A 78 -13.43 31.63 -26.19
N THR A 79 -13.63 30.59 -25.37
CA THR A 79 -12.63 30.25 -24.37
C THR A 79 -11.38 29.69 -25.09
N PRO A 80 -10.18 29.75 -24.46
CA PRO A 80 -9.00 29.09 -25.01
C PRO A 80 -9.23 27.62 -25.39
N ASP A 81 -10.13 26.95 -24.66
CA ASP A 81 -10.48 25.54 -24.86
C ASP A 81 -11.39 25.30 -26.08
N ASP A 82 -12.26 26.26 -26.40
CA ASP A 82 -13.11 26.21 -27.59
C ASP A 82 -12.27 26.45 -28.84
N PHE A 83 -11.25 27.30 -28.72
CA PHE A 83 -10.31 27.59 -29.78
C PHE A 83 -9.39 26.40 -30.10
N GLU A 84 -8.87 25.71 -29.08
CA GLU A 84 -8.06 24.49 -29.27
C GLU A 84 -8.84 23.33 -29.93
N GLU A 85 -10.12 23.15 -29.58
CA GLU A 85 -10.98 22.13 -30.19
C GLU A 85 -11.20 22.39 -31.69
N LEU A 86 -11.34 23.66 -32.04
CA LEU A 86 -11.48 24.14 -33.40
C LEU A 86 -10.28 23.79 -34.28
N LEU A 87 -9.09 23.68 -33.68
CA LEU A 87 -7.85 23.28 -34.36
C LEU A 87 -7.67 21.76 -34.48
N GLY A 88 -8.63 20.96 -34.02
CA GLY A 88 -8.61 19.51 -34.08
C GLY A 88 -7.89 18.89 -32.88
N SER A 89 -8.63 18.66 -31.80
CA SER A 89 -8.17 18.03 -30.56
C SER A 89 -8.01 16.52 -30.66
N LYS A 90 -7.33 16.02 -31.71
CA LYS A 90 -6.68 14.71 -31.61
C LYS A 90 -5.39 14.94 -30.85
N ILE A 91 -5.31 14.41 -29.63
CA ILE A 91 -4.04 14.26 -28.90
C ILE A 91 -3.06 13.61 -29.88
N GLN A 92 -2.14 14.41 -30.41
CA GLN A 92 -1.05 13.88 -31.22
C GLN A 92 -0.10 13.21 -30.25
N LEU A 93 -0.31 11.91 -30.04
CA LEU A 93 0.65 11.07 -29.38
C LEU A 93 1.87 10.97 -30.31
N ASP A 94 2.85 11.84 -30.11
CA ASP A 94 4.20 11.72 -30.67
C ASP A 94 4.99 10.60 -29.96
N MET A 95 4.30 9.50 -29.68
CA MET A 95 4.85 8.32 -29.05
C MET A 95 4.53 7.11 -29.93
N PRO A 96 5.57 6.40 -30.44
CA PRO A 96 5.37 5.26 -31.31
C PRO A 96 4.56 4.19 -30.58
N PRO A 97 3.77 3.35 -31.29
CA PRO A 97 2.92 2.33 -30.65
C PRO A 97 3.68 1.43 -29.66
N ALA A 98 4.95 1.11 -29.93
CA ALA A 98 5.79 0.29 -29.05
C ALA A 98 6.20 0.97 -27.73
N ALA A 99 6.09 2.30 -27.62
CA ALA A 99 6.35 3.05 -26.40
C ALA A 99 5.08 3.37 -25.60
N ARG A 100 3.90 3.02 -26.13
CA ARG A 100 2.61 3.14 -25.42
C ARG A 100 2.45 2.02 -24.42
N ARG A 101 1.81 2.33 -23.31
CA ARG A 101 1.46 1.34 -22.30
C ARG A 101 0.28 0.52 -22.80
N SER A 102 0.45 -0.79 -22.82
CA SER A 102 -0.58 -1.71 -23.28
C SER A 102 -1.71 -1.82 -22.26
N MET A 103 -2.94 -1.72 -22.74
CA MET A 103 -4.13 -2.00 -21.93
C MET A 103 -4.39 -3.50 -21.74
N GLU A 104 -3.64 -4.39 -22.39
CA GLU A 104 -3.83 -5.84 -22.26
C GLU A 104 -3.50 -6.34 -20.86
N GLN A 105 -2.50 -5.77 -20.19
CA GLN A 105 -2.00 -6.21 -18.89
C GLN A 105 -1.65 -5.01 -18.01
N VAL A 106 -2.67 -4.26 -17.58
CA VAL A 106 -2.47 -3.08 -16.73
C VAL A 106 -2.02 -3.51 -15.32
N GLY A 107 -0.93 -2.93 -14.84
CA GLY A 107 -0.37 -3.17 -13.52
C GLY A 107 1.15 -2.99 -13.48
N MET A 108 1.68 -2.82 -12.27
CA MET A 108 3.12 -2.60 -12.11
C MET A 108 3.91 -3.89 -11.95
N LEU A 109 3.30 -4.91 -11.34
CA LEU A 109 4.01 -6.09 -10.87
C LEU A 109 3.85 -7.24 -11.86
N ALA A 110 4.93 -7.62 -12.54
CA ALA A 110 4.95 -8.81 -13.39
C ALA A 110 5.02 -10.09 -12.55
N GLU A 111 4.64 -11.23 -13.12
CA GLU A 111 4.67 -12.53 -12.43
C GLU A 111 6.07 -12.86 -11.87
N GLY A 112 7.12 -12.66 -12.67
CA GLY A 112 8.51 -12.88 -12.25
C GLY A 112 9.01 -11.94 -11.15
N GLU A 113 8.27 -10.87 -10.85
CA GLU A 113 8.55 -9.91 -9.77
C GLU A 113 7.68 -10.17 -8.52
N GLY A 114 6.95 -11.29 -8.50
CA GLY A 114 6.03 -11.65 -7.43
C GLY A 114 4.57 -11.24 -7.70
N GLY A 115 4.25 -10.78 -8.91
CA GLY A 115 2.88 -10.57 -9.37
C GLY A 115 2.13 -11.87 -9.56
N LEU A 116 0.81 -11.78 -9.68
CA LEU A 116 -0.01 -12.95 -10.03
C LEU A 116 0.00 -13.20 -11.55
N PRO A 117 -0.18 -14.47 -12.00
CA PRO A 117 -0.17 -14.80 -13.42
C PRO A 117 -1.22 -14.01 -14.19
N ALA A 118 -0.83 -13.44 -15.33
CA ALA A 118 -1.64 -12.46 -16.05
C ALA A 118 -3.03 -12.98 -16.45
N ALA A 119 -3.12 -14.26 -16.83
CA ALA A 119 -4.35 -14.91 -17.30
C ALA A 119 -5.22 -15.52 -16.17
N SER A 120 -4.92 -15.27 -14.89
CA SER A 120 -5.60 -15.86 -13.72
C SER A 120 -7.11 -15.58 -13.61
N LEU A 121 -7.65 -14.71 -14.45
CA LEU A 121 -9.07 -14.33 -14.49
C LEU A 121 -9.78 -14.81 -15.77
N ALA A 122 -9.08 -15.48 -16.69
CA ALA A 122 -9.64 -15.85 -18.00
C ALA A 122 -10.88 -16.76 -17.89
N GLY A 123 -10.92 -17.65 -16.89
CA GLY A 123 -12.04 -18.56 -16.62
C GLY A 123 -13.16 -18.00 -15.75
N GLN A 124 -13.09 -16.73 -15.35
CA GLN A 124 -14.06 -16.15 -14.41
C GLN A 124 -15.23 -15.45 -15.08
N ASN A 125 -16.35 -15.43 -14.37
CA ASN A 125 -17.47 -14.58 -14.73
C ASN A 125 -17.11 -13.11 -14.45
N PRO A 126 -17.12 -12.20 -15.44
CA PRO A 126 -16.78 -10.79 -15.24
C PRO A 126 -17.66 -10.11 -14.19
N LYS A 127 -18.95 -10.49 -14.08
CA LYS A 127 -19.86 -9.94 -13.05
C LYS A 127 -19.45 -10.33 -11.64
N LEU A 128 -18.86 -11.52 -11.45
CA LEU A 128 -18.35 -11.94 -10.15
C LEU A 128 -17.12 -11.10 -9.76
N VAL A 129 -16.21 -10.87 -10.71
CA VAL A 129 -15.03 -10.03 -10.50
C VAL A 129 -15.45 -8.59 -10.20
N GLU A 130 -16.38 -8.04 -10.98
CA GLU A 130 -16.95 -6.72 -10.74
C GLU A 130 -17.59 -6.61 -9.35
N LEU A 131 -18.41 -7.59 -8.95
CA LEU A 131 -19.03 -7.62 -7.63
C LEU A 131 -17.98 -7.68 -6.51
N ALA A 132 -17.00 -8.59 -6.63
CA ALA A 132 -15.95 -8.76 -5.64
C ALA A 132 -15.11 -7.50 -5.46
N LEU A 133 -14.81 -6.76 -6.54
CA LEU A 133 -14.04 -5.52 -6.47
C LEU A 133 -14.90 -4.33 -5.99
N SER A 134 -16.04 -4.09 -6.63
CA SER A 134 -16.91 -2.93 -6.37
C SER A 134 -17.54 -2.96 -4.98
N SER A 135 -17.96 -4.15 -4.50
CA SER A 135 -18.64 -4.32 -3.21
C SER A 135 -17.68 -4.56 -2.05
N ASN A 136 -16.37 -4.64 -2.30
CA ASN A 136 -15.38 -4.68 -1.25
C ASN A 136 -15.13 -3.28 -0.67
N ARG A 137 -15.36 -3.13 0.63
CA ARG A 137 -15.24 -1.87 1.38
C ARG A 137 -13.79 -1.49 1.71
N GLY A 138 -12.83 -2.37 1.46
CA GLY A 138 -11.38 -2.14 1.63
C GLY A 138 -10.84 -2.43 3.02
N ALA A 139 -11.68 -2.57 4.05
CA ALA A 139 -11.25 -2.97 5.39
C ALA A 139 -11.26 -4.49 5.53
N LEU A 140 -10.07 -5.08 5.73
CA LEU A 140 -9.89 -6.52 5.93
C LEU A 140 -9.49 -6.84 7.36
N VAL A 141 -9.93 -8.00 7.87
CA VAL A 141 -9.57 -8.47 9.22
C VAL A 141 -8.09 -8.88 9.33
N SER A 142 -7.47 -9.26 8.22
CA SER A 142 -6.11 -9.78 8.14
C SER A 142 -5.17 -8.81 7.44
N ARG A 143 -4.03 -8.52 8.09
CA ARG A 143 -2.90 -7.80 7.53
C ARG A 143 -2.31 -8.54 6.35
N TRP A 144 -2.09 -9.84 6.47
CA TRP A 144 -1.53 -10.66 5.38
C TRP A 144 -2.50 -10.78 4.21
N GLY A 145 -3.81 -10.90 4.49
CA GLY A 145 -4.87 -10.83 3.48
C GLY A 145 -4.90 -9.49 2.74
N HIS A 146 -4.73 -8.37 3.45
CA HIS A 146 -4.61 -7.04 2.85
C HIS A 146 -3.38 -6.92 1.94
N ILE A 147 -2.21 -7.36 2.42
CA ILE A 147 -0.96 -7.32 1.64
C ILE A 147 -1.09 -8.16 0.37
N LEU A 148 -1.67 -9.35 0.47
CA LEU A 148 -1.90 -10.24 -0.66
C LEU A 148 -2.93 -9.66 -1.64
N LEU A 149 -4.02 -9.08 -1.15
CA LEU A 149 -5.00 -8.41 -1.99
C LEU A 149 -4.38 -7.22 -2.73
N ARG A 150 -3.59 -6.37 -2.05
CA ARG A 150 -2.82 -5.30 -2.71
C ARG A 150 -1.97 -5.87 -3.84
N ARG A 151 -1.22 -6.94 -3.57
CA ARG A 151 -0.36 -7.60 -4.56
C ARG A 151 -1.15 -8.00 -5.81
N ALA A 152 -2.33 -8.60 -5.64
CA ALA A 152 -3.20 -8.94 -6.76
C ALA A 152 -3.70 -7.70 -7.53
N LEU A 153 -4.10 -6.64 -6.82
CA LEU A 153 -4.64 -5.42 -7.44
C LEU A 153 -3.59 -4.66 -8.25
N VAL A 154 -2.31 -4.70 -7.86
CA VAL A 154 -1.20 -4.07 -8.59
C VAL A 154 -0.51 -4.99 -9.61
N SER A 155 -0.89 -6.26 -9.68
CA SER A 155 -0.33 -7.21 -10.64
C SER A 155 -0.75 -6.88 -12.07
N ARG A 156 0.13 -7.19 -13.03
CA ARG A 156 -0.15 -7.14 -14.48
C ARG A 156 -1.14 -8.23 -14.86
N LEU A 157 -2.42 -7.92 -14.72
CA LEU A 157 -3.52 -8.85 -14.96
C LEU A 157 -4.27 -8.47 -16.22
N GLN A 158 -4.65 -9.49 -16.99
CA GLN A 158 -5.61 -9.34 -18.07
C GLN A 158 -7.01 -9.15 -17.49
N ALA A 159 -7.81 -8.31 -18.13
CA ALA A 159 -9.22 -8.20 -17.79
C ALA A 159 -9.94 -9.55 -18.04
N PRO A 160 -10.92 -9.92 -17.21
CA PRO A 160 -11.76 -11.08 -17.49
C PRO A 160 -12.44 -10.96 -18.86
N ALA A 161 -12.68 -12.09 -19.53
CA ALA A 161 -13.36 -12.09 -20.83
C ALA A 161 -14.74 -11.39 -20.73
N GLY A 162 -14.97 -10.42 -21.61
CA GLY A 162 -16.21 -9.61 -21.63
C GLY A 162 -16.23 -8.42 -20.66
N MET A 163 -15.09 -8.05 -20.05
CA MET A 163 -14.92 -6.81 -19.29
C MET A 163 -13.91 -5.89 -19.99
N GLU A 164 -14.26 -4.61 -20.13
CA GLU A 164 -13.35 -3.63 -20.70
C GLU A 164 -12.12 -3.42 -19.81
N PRO A 165 -10.89 -3.37 -20.36
CA PRO A 165 -9.68 -3.18 -19.56
C PRO A 165 -9.69 -1.92 -18.70
N GLN A 166 -10.26 -0.81 -19.20
CA GLN A 166 -10.41 0.44 -18.47
C GLN A 166 -11.34 0.27 -17.26
N GLN A 167 -12.45 -0.48 -17.42
CA GLN A 167 -13.37 -0.78 -16.31
C GLN A 167 -12.66 -1.64 -15.25
N PHE A 168 -11.93 -2.68 -15.68
CA PHE A 168 -11.20 -3.54 -14.76
C PHE A 168 -10.11 -2.78 -13.99
N ALA A 169 -9.34 -1.93 -14.67
CA ALA A 169 -8.35 -1.06 -14.03
C ALA A 169 -9.00 -0.08 -13.04
N ALA A 170 -10.10 0.55 -13.42
CA ALA A 170 -10.85 1.46 -12.55
C ALA A 170 -11.35 0.76 -11.27
N LEU A 171 -11.89 -0.45 -11.38
CA LEU A 171 -12.33 -1.23 -10.22
C LEU A 171 -11.18 -1.54 -9.25
N ARG A 172 -10.00 -1.88 -9.77
CA ARG A 172 -8.80 -2.15 -8.96
C ARG A 172 -8.26 -0.90 -8.27
N ILE A 173 -8.11 0.21 -9.00
CA ILE A 173 -7.68 1.50 -8.44
C ILE A 173 -8.68 1.96 -7.37
N GLY A 174 -9.98 1.84 -7.64
CA GLY A 174 -11.02 2.18 -6.66
C GLY A 174 -10.94 1.35 -5.38
N LEU A 175 -10.65 0.06 -5.47
CA LEU A 175 -10.45 -0.79 -4.29
C LEU A 175 -9.17 -0.44 -3.53
N LEU A 176 -8.04 -0.20 -4.23
CA LEU A 176 -6.80 0.26 -3.59
C LEU A 176 -7.03 1.55 -2.78
N LEU A 177 -7.77 2.52 -3.32
CA LEU A 177 -8.14 3.73 -2.59
C LEU A 177 -9.02 3.43 -1.37
N ARG A 178 -9.97 2.50 -1.46
CA ARG A 178 -10.78 2.08 -0.29
C ARG A 178 -9.96 1.34 0.76
N MET A 179 -8.91 0.64 0.36
CA MET A 179 -7.95 -0.01 1.25
C MET A 179 -6.98 0.97 1.93
N GLY A 180 -6.89 2.23 1.46
CA GLY A 180 -5.88 3.17 1.93
C GLY A 180 -4.52 3.03 1.24
N GLU A 181 -4.43 2.20 0.19
CA GLU A 181 -3.23 1.96 -0.61
C GLU A 181 -3.08 3.03 -1.68
N ILE A 182 -2.88 4.27 -1.22
CA ILE A 182 -2.95 5.47 -2.07
C ILE A 182 -1.79 5.50 -3.08
N ASP A 183 -0.57 5.17 -2.64
CA ASP A 183 0.61 5.16 -3.52
C ASP A 183 0.52 4.04 -4.57
N ALA A 184 0.00 2.86 -4.17
CA ALA A 184 -0.25 1.77 -5.10
C ALA A 184 -1.35 2.13 -6.11
N ALA A 185 -2.42 2.80 -5.68
CA ALA A 185 -3.48 3.29 -6.56
C ALA A 185 -2.93 4.30 -7.59
N ARG A 186 -2.12 5.27 -7.14
CA ARG A 186 -1.42 6.21 -8.02
C ARG A 186 -0.57 5.50 -9.04
N ALA A 187 0.19 4.51 -8.61
CA ALA A 187 1.18 3.91 -9.47
C ALA A 187 0.54 2.96 -10.52
N VAL A 188 -0.57 2.28 -10.19
CA VAL A 188 -1.41 1.59 -11.19
C VAL A 188 -2.11 2.56 -12.13
N LEU A 189 -2.62 3.69 -11.62
CA LEU A 189 -3.22 4.73 -12.44
C LEU A 189 -2.20 5.30 -13.46
N GLN A 190 -0.97 5.55 -13.02
CA GLN A 190 0.11 6.07 -13.86
C GLN A 190 0.62 5.05 -14.90
N ASP A 191 0.31 3.77 -14.75
CA ASP A 191 0.57 2.73 -15.74
C ASP A 191 -0.44 2.74 -16.91
N ILE A 192 -1.45 3.60 -16.85
CA ILE A 192 -2.42 3.81 -17.93
C ILE A 192 -2.04 5.08 -18.67
N ASP A 193 -1.96 5.02 -19.99
CA ASP A 193 -1.75 6.22 -20.79
C ASP A 193 -3.00 7.11 -20.75
N ILE A 194 -2.79 8.43 -20.68
CA ILE A 194 -3.87 9.41 -20.42
C ILE A 194 -4.89 9.45 -21.56
N ASP A 195 -4.52 9.02 -22.77
CA ASP A 195 -5.43 8.83 -23.90
C ASP A 195 -6.50 7.74 -23.64
N ASN A 196 -6.20 6.78 -22.77
CA ASN A 196 -7.10 5.70 -22.37
C ASN A 196 -8.00 6.07 -21.18
N TYR A 197 -7.91 7.29 -20.65
CA TYR A 197 -8.72 7.70 -19.51
C TYR A 197 -10.18 7.87 -19.91
N THR A 198 -11.05 7.12 -19.24
CA THR A 198 -12.50 7.32 -19.25
C THR A 198 -12.91 8.31 -18.15
N PRO A 199 -14.15 8.86 -18.16
CA PRO A 199 -14.62 9.72 -17.06
C PRO A 199 -14.51 9.08 -15.67
N THR A 200 -14.67 7.75 -15.58
CA THR A 200 -14.46 6.99 -14.34
C THR A 200 -12.98 6.97 -13.91
N LEU A 201 -12.05 6.78 -14.85
CA LEU A 201 -10.61 6.88 -14.56
C LEU A 201 -10.22 8.32 -14.19
N GLY A 202 -10.83 9.33 -14.81
CA GLY A 202 -10.68 10.73 -14.43
C GLY A 202 -11.11 11.01 -12.98
N GLU A 203 -12.25 10.44 -12.55
CA GLU A 203 -12.69 10.52 -11.14
C GLU A 203 -11.69 9.89 -10.18
N LEU A 204 -11.19 8.69 -10.52
CA LEU A 204 -10.21 7.98 -9.71
C LEU A 204 -8.86 8.71 -9.69
N ALA A 205 -8.49 9.37 -10.79
CA ALA A 205 -7.33 10.25 -10.83
C ALA A 205 -7.50 11.39 -9.83
N MET A 206 -8.61 12.14 -9.89
CA MET A 206 -8.89 13.22 -8.93
C MET A 206 -8.76 12.72 -7.48
N ARG A 207 -9.46 11.63 -7.13
CA ARG A 207 -9.44 11.05 -5.77
C ARG A 207 -8.06 10.59 -5.33
N THR A 208 -7.27 10.05 -6.25
CA THR A 208 -5.91 9.60 -5.95
C THR A 208 -5.03 10.79 -5.60
N TYR A 209 -5.06 11.83 -6.45
CA TYR A 209 -4.24 13.02 -6.30
C TYR A 209 -4.63 13.87 -5.08
N GLU A 210 -5.93 13.97 -4.77
CA GLU A 210 -6.44 14.53 -3.51
C GLU A 210 -5.83 13.83 -2.29
N ARG A 211 -5.85 12.50 -2.28
CA ARG A 211 -5.37 11.70 -1.13
C ARG A 211 -3.86 11.69 -0.98
N THR A 212 -3.11 11.86 -2.08
CA THR A 212 -1.65 12.10 -2.02
C THR A 212 -1.28 13.55 -1.74
N ALA A 213 -2.26 14.46 -1.65
CA ALA A 213 -2.05 15.90 -1.51
C ALA A 213 -1.17 16.53 -2.61
N ASP A 214 -1.22 15.96 -3.81
CA ASP A 214 -0.41 16.38 -4.95
C ASP A 214 -1.35 16.62 -6.14
N PHE A 215 -1.95 17.80 -6.13
CA PHE A 215 -2.81 18.27 -7.21
C PHE A 215 -2.02 18.57 -8.48
N THR A 216 -0.70 18.78 -8.38
CA THR A 216 0.15 19.00 -9.56
C THR A 216 0.31 17.74 -10.40
N GLY A 217 0.21 16.55 -9.79
CA GLY A 217 0.19 15.28 -10.51
C GLY A 217 -1.01 15.12 -11.47
N LEU A 218 -2.10 15.90 -11.31
CA LEU A 218 -3.21 15.94 -12.26
C LEU A 218 -2.90 16.77 -13.51
N CYS A 219 -1.89 17.64 -13.50
CA CYS A 219 -1.70 18.62 -14.55
C CYS A 219 -1.44 18.05 -15.95
N PRO A 220 -0.74 16.92 -16.12
CA PRO A 220 -0.68 16.22 -17.40
C PRO A 220 -2.08 15.79 -17.89
N VAL A 221 -2.95 15.34 -17.00
CA VAL A 221 -4.34 14.96 -17.35
C VAL A 221 -5.15 16.18 -17.73
N MET A 222 -5.05 17.27 -16.96
CA MET A 222 -5.77 18.53 -17.27
C MET A 222 -5.32 19.14 -18.60
N ALA A 223 -4.07 18.90 -19.00
CA ALA A 223 -3.51 19.39 -20.24
C ALA A 223 -4.08 18.72 -21.49
N THR A 224 -4.30 17.40 -21.43
CA THR A 224 -4.68 16.60 -22.60
C THR A 224 -6.14 16.19 -22.59
N GLN A 225 -6.71 16.08 -21.39
CA GLN A 225 -8.05 15.57 -21.11
C GLN A 225 -8.85 16.57 -20.25
N GLY A 226 -8.66 17.87 -20.49
CA GLY A 226 -9.31 18.94 -19.72
C GLY A 226 -10.84 18.89 -19.76
N LYS A 227 -11.43 18.36 -20.82
CA LYS A 227 -12.89 18.20 -21.00
C LYS A 227 -13.40 16.79 -20.61
N LEU A 228 -12.57 15.95 -19.99
CA LEU A 228 -12.95 14.58 -19.60
C LEU A 228 -14.12 14.53 -18.61
N ARG A 229 -14.26 15.60 -17.82
CA ARG A 229 -15.32 15.80 -16.84
C ARG A 229 -15.77 17.25 -16.88
N ASP A 230 -17.06 17.45 -16.61
CA ASP A 230 -17.70 18.76 -16.55
C ASP A 230 -18.30 18.96 -15.15
N ASP A 231 -17.43 19.28 -14.19
CA ASP A 231 -17.82 19.55 -12.82
C ASP A 231 -16.94 20.64 -12.18
N PRO A 232 -17.47 21.38 -11.18
CA PRO A 232 -16.75 22.47 -10.55
C PRO A 232 -15.36 22.12 -10.02
N GLN A 233 -15.19 20.92 -9.47
CA GLN A 233 -13.95 20.48 -8.85
C GLN A 233 -12.87 20.22 -9.91
N TRP A 234 -13.26 19.62 -11.05
CA TRP A 234 -12.39 19.43 -12.21
C TRP A 234 -11.91 20.77 -12.79
N ASP A 235 -12.82 21.73 -12.94
CA ASP A 235 -12.50 23.08 -13.42
C ASP A 235 -11.52 23.83 -12.50
N VAL A 236 -11.71 23.70 -11.19
CA VAL A 236 -10.81 24.33 -10.21
C VAL A 236 -9.43 23.66 -10.24
N ALA A 237 -9.35 22.33 -10.38
CA ALA A 237 -8.08 21.63 -10.56
C ALA A 237 -7.36 22.05 -11.85
N LYS A 238 -8.11 22.28 -12.94
CA LYS A 238 -7.57 22.84 -14.17
C LYS A 238 -6.96 24.22 -13.94
N ALA A 239 -7.65 25.11 -13.24
CA ALA A 239 -7.13 26.43 -12.89
C ALA A 239 -5.89 26.36 -11.98
N ILE A 240 -5.85 25.44 -11.01
CA ILE A 240 -4.63 25.15 -10.22
C ILE A 240 -3.48 24.79 -11.17
N CYS A 241 -3.71 23.88 -12.12
CA CYS A 241 -2.70 23.43 -13.06
C CYS A 241 -2.22 24.53 -14.03
N GLU A 242 -3.11 25.41 -14.49
CA GLU A 242 -2.74 26.60 -15.25
C GLU A 242 -1.78 27.49 -14.46
N ALA A 243 -1.96 27.62 -13.14
CA ALA A 243 -1.05 28.39 -12.29
C ALA A 243 0.35 27.80 -12.24
N PHE A 244 0.48 26.47 -12.12
CA PHE A 244 1.75 25.73 -12.14
C PHE A 244 2.40 25.64 -13.53
N ARG A 245 1.63 25.89 -14.60
CA ARG A 245 2.13 25.99 -15.98
C ARG A 245 2.63 27.39 -16.35
N GLY A 246 2.70 28.32 -15.39
CA GLY A 246 3.22 29.67 -15.59
C GLY A 246 2.15 30.76 -15.80
N ASN A 247 0.87 30.39 -15.87
CA ASN A 247 -0.24 31.35 -16.05
C ASN A 247 -0.84 31.82 -14.72
N SER A 248 -0.02 31.99 -13.68
CA SER A 248 -0.48 32.17 -12.29
C SER A 248 -1.42 33.37 -12.09
N SER A 249 -1.17 34.51 -12.75
CA SER A 249 -2.05 35.69 -12.60
C SER A 249 -3.44 35.47 -13.18
N SER A 250 -3.54 34.82 -14.35
CA SER A 250 -4.82 34.50 -14.99
C SER A 250 -5.59 33.45 -14.17
N ALA A 251 -4.89 32.37 -13.80
CA ALA A 251 -5.43 31.29 -12.99
C ALA A 251 -5.97 31.79 -11.63
N LEU A 252 -5.20 32.60 -10.90
CA LEU A 252 -5.64 33.17 -9.63
C LEU A 252 -6.82 34.14 -9.81
N SER A 253 -6.90 34.86 -10.93
CA SER A 253 -8.04 35.73 -11.24
C SER A 253 -9.30 34.93 -11.55
N ARG A 254 -9.16 33.79 -12.25
CA ARG A 254 -10.24 32.83 -12.49
C ARG A 254 -10.73 32.22 -11.18
N LEU A 255 -9.83 31.71 -10.33
CA LEU A 255 -10.17 31.18 -9.01
C LEU A 255 -10.84 32.21 -8.10
N GLU A 256 -10.46 33.48 -8.19
CA GLU A 256 -11.12 34.56 -7.45
C GLU A 256 -12.54 34.84 -7.96
N ARG A 257 -12.74 34.80 -9.28
CA ARG A 257 -14.06 34.93 -9.89
C ARG A 257 -14.96 33.76 -9.48
N ASP A 258 -14.47 32.53 -9.61
CA ASP A 258 -15.19 31.31 -9.25
C ASP A 258 -15.55 31.26 -7.77
N ARG A 259 -14.69 31.81 -6.90
CA ARG A 259 -14.98 32.00 -5.48
C ARG A 259 -16.13 32.99 -5.27
N ARG A 260 -16.09 34.15 -5.93
CA ARG A 260 -17.13 35.20 -5.80
C ARG A 260 -18.48 34.76 -6.35
N THR A 261 -18.49 33.94 -7.39
CA THR A 261 -19.72 33.38 -7.97
C THR A 261 -20.23 32.16 -7.21
N GLY A 262 -19.51 31.67 -6.20
CA GLY A 262 -19.93 30.54 -5.38
C GLY A 262 -19.90 29.19 -6.12
N LYS A 263 -18.93 29.00 -7.04
CA LYS A 263 -18.81 27.78 -7.85
C LYS A 263 -18.56 26.51 -7.01
N MET A 264 -17.85 26.67 -5.88
CA MET A 264 -17.67 25.66 -4.83
C MET A 264 -17.73 26.35 -3.46
N ASP A 265 -17.73 25.57 -2.38
CA ASP A 265 -17.67 26.09 -1.02
C ASP A 265 -16.49 27.05 -0.86
N ASN A 266 -16.70 28.15 -0.14
CA ASN A 266 -15.71 29.22 -0.01
C ASN A 266 -14.37 28.72 0.57
N ILE A 267 -14.41 27.78 1.52
CA ILE A 267 -13.20 27.14 2.07
C ILE A 267 -12.42 26.36 1.01
N ASP A 268 -13.10 25.65 0.12
CA ASP A 268 -12.49 24.83 -0.92
C ASP A 268 -11.80 25.70 -1.96
N MET A 269 -12.43 26.83 -2.31
CA MET A 269 -11.86 27.84 -3.19
C MET A 269 -10.67 28.57 -2.56
N LEU A 270 -10.72 28.91 -1.27
CA LEU A 270 -9.60 29.52 -0.55
C LEU A 270 -8.40 28.57 -0.48
N LEU A 271 -8.63 27.30 -0.19
CA LEU A 271 -7.57 26.28 -0.19
C LEU A 271 -6.96 26.12 -1.59
N ALA A 272 -7.80 26.09 -2.64
CA ALA A 272 -7.33 26.02 -4.03
C ALA A 272 -6.50 27.25 -4.42
N GLN A 273 -6.94 28.46 -4.07
CA GLN A 273 -6.20 29.70 -4.27
C GLN A 273 -4.85 29.67 -3.53
N LYS A 274 -4.82 29.15 -2.30
CA LYS A 274 -3.58 29.03 -1.51
C LYS A 274 -2.59 28.09 -2.18
N TYR A 275 -3.06 26.92 -2.62
CA TYR A 275 -2.23 25.93 -3.30
C TYR A 275 -1.72 26.47 -4.65
N ALA A 276 -2.60 27.04 -5.48
CA ALA A 276 -2.22 27.68 -6.75
C ALA A 276 -1.26 28.86 -6.54
N GLY A 277 -1.40 29.60 -5.43
CA GLY A 277 -0.54 30.71 -5.05
C GLY A 277 0.90 30.31 -4.73
N ALA A 278 1.17 29.02 -4.49
CA ALA A 278 2.51 28.49 -4.29
C ALA A 278 3.32 28.37 -5.61
N ALA A 279 2.65 28.37 -6.76
CA ALA A 279 3.24 28.09 -8.07
C ALA A 279 4.17 29.19 -8.65
N GLY A 280 4.22 30.40 -8.08
CA GLY A 280 4.94 31.51 -8.72
C GLY A 280 5.26 32.72 -7.85
N LYS A 281 5.78 33.78 -8.50
CA LYS A 281 6.17 35.06 -7.87
C LYS A 281 4.98 35.87 -7.35
N ALA A 282 3.78 35.61 -7.89
CA ALA A 282 2.52 36.20 -7.45
C ALA A 282 2.04 35.57 -6.13
N ARG A 283 2.91 35.54 -5.11
CA ARG A 283 2.59 34.98 -3.79
C ARG A 283 1.39 35.73 -3.23
N ARG A 284 0.28 35.03 -3.05
CA ARG A 284 -0.92 35.58 -2.45
C ARG A 284 -1.07 35.02 -1.04
N ALA A 285 -1.09 35.93 -0.06
CA ALA A 285 -1.42 35.54 1.31
C ALA A 285 -2.91 35.23 1.37
N VAL A 286 -3.25 33.94 1.43
CA VAL A 286 -4.62 33.46 1.61
C VAL A 286 -4.78 32.99 3.05
N THR A 287 -5.61 33.70 3.81
CA THR A 287 -6.04 33.33 5.15
C THR A 287 -7.15 32.28 5.04
N ILE A 288 -7.01 31.20 5.80
CA ILE A 288 -7.99 30.11 5.85
C ILE A 288 -8.69 30.18 7.20
N GLU A 289 -10.00 30.43 7.18
CA GLU A 289 -10.85 30.44 8.36
C GLU A 289 -11.68 29.16 8.42
N TRP A 290 -11.59 28.45 9.54
CA TRP A 290 -12.25 27.16 9.69
C TRP A 290 -13.58 27.23 10.44
N ASP A 291 -13.91 28.32 11.13
CA ASP A 291 -14.98 28.38 12.14
C ASP A 291 -16.34 27.86 11.66
N LYS A 292 -16.71 28.13 10.41
CA LYS A 292 -17.99 27.73 9.79
C LYS A 292 -17.90 26.48 8.93
N VAL A 293 -16.76 25.78 8.96
CA VAL A 293 -16.54 24.58 8.15
C VAL A 293 -17.02 23.36 8.94
N GLU A 294 -17.97 22.64 8.35
CA GLU A 294 -18.47 21.38 8.87
C GLU A 294 -17.83 20.22 8.08
N GLY A 295 -17.02 19.43 8.76
CA GLY A 295 -16.40 18.23 8.20
C GLY A 295 -15.17 18.47 7.30
N MET A 296 -14.44 17.37 7.09
CA MET A 296 -13.20 17.32 6.31
C MET A 296 -13.41 16.40 5.10
N THR A 297 -13.46 17.00 3.90
CA THR A 297 -13.51 16.26 2.63
C THR A 297 -12.09 15.91 2.16
N PRO A 298 -11.91 14.91 1.27
CA PRO A 298 -10.59 14.59 0.73
C PRO A 298 -9.91 15.78 0.04
N TRP A 299 -10.68 16.58 -0.70
CA TRP A 299 -10.22 17.84 -1.30
C TRP A 299 -9.66 18.82 -0.25
N ARG A 300 -10.44 19.12 0.79
CA ARG A 300 -10.01 20.00 1.89
C ARG A 300 -8.75 19.47 2.55
N TYR A 301 -8.74 18.18 2.84
CA TYR A 301 -7.64 17.53 3.52
C TYR A 301 -6.35 17.59 2.71
N GLY A 302 -6.43 17.18 1.45
CA GLY A 302 -5.30 17.16 0.52
C GLY A 302 -4.69 18.54 0.32
N LEU A 303 -5.50 19.57 0.06
CA LEU A 303 -4.98 20.94 -0.13
C LEU A 303 -4.39 21.52 1.17
N THR A 304 -4.97 21.16 2.32
CA THR A 304 -4.47 21.60 3.63
C THR A 304 -3.06 21.05 3.87
N ILE A 305 -2.89 19.73 3.84
CA ILE A 305 -1.56 19.13 4.09
C ILE A 305 -0.58 19.42 2.94
N GLY A 306 -1.06 19.54 1.71
CA GLY A 306 -0.25 19.86 0.53
C GLY A 306 0.33 21.28 0.55
N THR A 307 -0.24 22.19 1.36
CA THR A 307 0.32 23.53 1.62
C THR A 307 1.08 23.61 2.95
N GLY A 308 1.37 22.47 3.58
CA GLY A 308 2.05 22.38 4.87
C GLY A 308 1.21 22.85 6.06
N MET A 309 -0.10 23.02 5.89
CA MET A 309 -1.00 23.40 6.97
C MET A 309 -1.47 22.17 7.76
N GLU A 310 -1.73 22.37 9.04
CA GLU A 310 -2.34 21.34 9.88
C GLU A 310 -3.87 21.46 9.88
N PRO A 311 -4.61 20.38 9.56
CA PRO A 311 -6.06 20.35 9.67
C PRO A 311 -6.50 20.53 11.13
N PRO A 312 -7.54 21.34 11.42
CA PRO A 312 -7.99 21.53 12.80
C PRO A 312 -8.47 20.22 13.46
N ALA A 313 -7.99 19.95 14.68
CA ALA A 313 -8.32 18.73 15.43
C ALA A 313 -9.84 18.46 15.52
N ARG A 314 -10.66 19.49 15.73
CA ARG A 314 -12.13 19.36 15.81
C ARG A 314 -12.76 18.73 14.56
N LEU A 315 -12.18 18.95 13.37
CA LEU A 315 -12.65 18.36 12.10
C LEU A 315 -12.12 16.95 11.90
N MET A 316 -10.99 16.62 12.53
CA MET A 316 -10.36 15.31 12.45
C MET A 316 -10.97 14.30 13.43
N ASN A 317 -11.52 14.74 14.56
CA ASN A 317 -12.08 13.86 15.60
C ASN A 317 -13.17 12.89 15.10
N LYS A 318 -13.95 13.27 14.08
CA LYS A 318 -14.98 12.43 13.45
C LYS A 318 -14.62 12.02 12.02
N ALA A 319 -13.40 12.32 11.59
CA ALA A 319 -12.98 12.05 10.23
C ALA A 319 -12.74 10.56 10.02
N SER A 320 -12.78 10.14 8.75
CA SER A 320 -12.57 8.74 8.40
C SER A 320 -11.15 8.27 8.80
N VAL A 321 -11.04 7.02 9.25
CA VAL A 321 -9.76 6.32 9.48
C VAL A 321 -8.84 6.35 8.25
N GLN A 322 -9.41 6.54 7.06
CA GLN A 322 -8.64 6.69 5.81
C GLN A 322 -7.61 7.83 5.88
N TYR A 323 -7.88 8.90 6.65
CA TYR A 323 -6.91 9.98 6.82
C TYR A 323 -5.72 9.60 7.70
N ASP A 324 -5.86 8.59 8.57
CA ASP A 324 -4.71 8.01 9.27
C ASP A 324 -3.79 7.31 8.28
N TYR A 325 -4.35 6.56 7.33
CA TYR A 325 -3.58 5.91 6.28
C TYR A 325 -2.86 6.94 5.39
N THR A 326 -3.56 8.02 5.01
CA THR A 326 -2.92 9.15 4.32
C THR A 326 -1.79 9.75 5.15
N ASN A 327 -2.01 10.02 6.44
CA ASN A 327 -0.99 10.61 7.31
C ASN A 327 0.25 9.74 7.39
N ALA A 328 0.08 8.45 7.64
CA ALA A 328 1.20 7.52 7.78
C ALA A 328 2.16 7.57 6.58
N LEU A 329 1.62 7.77 5.37
CA LEU A 329 2.37 7.79 4.11
C LEU A 329 2.81 9.20 3.67
N ALA A 330 2.15 10.26 4.14
CA ALA A 330 2.35 11.63 3.67
C ALA A 330 3.66 12.26 4.20
N PRO A 331 4.68 12.51 3.36
CA PRO A 331 5.96 13.04 3.82
C PRO A 331 5.89 14.51 4.28
N MET A 332 4.89 15.27 3.82
CA MET A 332 4.66 16.66 4.22
C MET A 332 3.97 16.80 5.59
N VAL A 333 3.53 15.69 6.19
CA VAL A 333 2.93 15.67 7.54
C VAL A 333 4.03 15.48 8.58
N SER A 334 3.90 16.14 9.74
CA SER A 334 4.89 16.05 10.83
C SER A 334 5.11 14.62 11.32
N LEU A 335 6.33 14.32 11.77
CA LEU A 335 6.71 12.98 12.23
C LEU A 335 5.80 12.46 13.36
N GLN A 336 5.39 13.31 14.30
CA GLN A 336 4.50 12.94 15.40
C GLN A 336 3.12 12.49 14.89
N ARG A 337 2.55 13.21 13.92
CA ARG A 337 1.25 12.84 13.32
C ARG A 337 1.36 11.57 12.48
N ARG A 338 2.47 11.42 11.75
CA ARG A 338 2.77 10.18 11.01
C ARG A 338 2.90 8.99 11.97
N ALA A 339 3.61 9.16 13.08
CA ALA A 339 3.79 8.14 14.13
C ALA A 339 2.44 7.79 14.80
N ALA A 340 1.61 8.79 15.13
CA ALA A 340 0.28 8.58 15.69
C ALA A 340 -0.63 7.73 14.78
N SER A 341 -0.55 7.95 13.47
CA SER A 341 -1.33 7.17 12.49
C SER A 341 -0.65 5.86 12.05
N SER A 342 0.64 5.68 12.37
CA SER A 342 1.43 4.53 11.90
C SER A 342 0.92 3.20 12.44
N ASP A 343 0.41 3.17 13.68
CA ASP A 343 -0.09 1.94 14.29
C ASP A 343 -1.26 1.35 13.49
N ARG A 344 -2.24 2.19 13.12
CA ARG A 344 -3.37 1.75 12.30
C ARG A 344 -2.92 1.28 10.91
N ALA A 345 -2.03 2.04 10.27
CA ALA A 345 -1.52 1.69 8.94
C ALA A 345 -0.71 0.37 8.95
N ALA A 346 0.08 0.12 10.00
CA ALA A 346 0.85 -1.11 10.15
C ALA A 346 -0.02 -2.32 10.45
N ALA A 347 -1.01 -2.17 11.34
CA ALA A 347 -1.96 -3.23 11.67
C ALA A 347 -2.83 -3.61 10.47
N ALA A 348 -3.15 -2.65 9.58
CA ALA A 348 -3.86 -2.91 8.33
C ALA A 348 -2.99 -3.58 7.25
N GLY A 349 -1.67 -3.39 7.28
CA GLY A 349 -0.73 -3.95 6.28
C GLY A 349 -0.23 -2.95 5.24
N ILE A 350 -0.56 -1.68 5.42
CA ILE A 350 -0.09 -0.57 4.58
C ILE A 350 1.40 -0.31 4.86
N LEU A 351 1.77 -0.15 6.14
CA LEU A 351 3.17 -0.02 6.54
C LEU A 351 3.83 -1.38 6.81
N SER A 352 5.06 -1.52 6.34
CA SER A 352 5.94 -2.65 6.65
C SER A 352 6.67 -2.43 7.98
N ASN A 353 7.21 -3.50 8.57
CA ASN A 353 8.11 -3.40 9.73
C ASN A 353 9.26 -2.41 9.45
N ALA A 354 9.91 -2.51 8.29
CA ALA A 354 11.01 -1.62 7.91
C ALA A 354 10.58 -0.14 7.84
N ALA A 355 9.41 0.16 7.26
CA ALA A 355 8.90 1.52 7.17
C ALA A 355 8.57 2.11 8.56
N MET A 356 8.04 1.29 9.48
CA MET A 356 7.82 1.74 10.85
C MET A 356 9.14 2.00 11.59
N VAL A 357 10.12 1.11 11.46
CA VAL A 357 11.44 1.28 12.09
C VAL A 357 12.12 2.55 11.56
N ASP A 358 12.03 2.81 10.26
CA ASP A 358 12.56 4.03 9.65
C ASP A 358 11.87 5.29 10.21
N LEU A 359 10.53 5.29 10.27
CA LEU A 359 9.76 6.40 10.86
C LEU A 359 10.15 6.69 12.31
N TYR A 360 10.24 5.66 13.15
CA TYR A 360 10.65 5.82 14.55
C TYR A 360 12.13 6.19 14.69
N SER A 361 12.98 5.80 13.74
CA SER A 361 14.38 6.25 13.70
C SER A 361 14.49 7.74 13.38
N GLN A 362 13.63 8.26 12.50
CA GLN A 362 13.51 9.70 12.25
C GLN A 362 13.00 10.44 13.49
N VAL A 363 12.01 9.89 14.19
CA VAL A 363 11.52 10.44 15.47
C VAL A 363 12.64 10.52 16.50
N TYR A 364 13.40 9.43 16.69
CA TYR A 364 14.54 9.41 17.63
C TYR A 364 15.63 10.43 17.29
N ALA A 365 15.85 10.69 16.00
CA ALA A 365 16.89 11.61 15.53
C ALA A 365 16.50 13.09 15.67
N ASP A 366 15.21 13.40 15.83
CA ASP A 366 14.67 14.75 15.93
C ASP A 366 14.53 15.17 17.40
N THR A 367 15.44 16.01 17.87
CA THR A 367 15.50 16.46 19.27
C THR A 367 14.34 17.36 19.68
N ASP A 368 13.57 17.89 18.71
CA ASP A 368 12.40 18.73 19.00
C ASP A 368 11.18 17.87 19.37
N ILE A 369 11.25 16.55 19.16
CA ILE A 369 10.18 15.60 19.53
C ILE A 369 10.43 15.08 20.94
N THR A 370 9.43 15.24 21.82
CA THR A 370 9.50 14.83 23.23
C THR A 370 8.24 14.06 23.65
N GLY A 371 8.30 13.36 24.79
CA GLY A 371 7.18 12.62 25.37
C GLY A 371 7.00 11.23 24.75
N ASP A 372 5.77 10.72 24.73
CA ASP A 372 5.46 9.31 24.42
C ASP A 372 6.08 8.80 23.09
N PHE A 373 6.16 9.64 22.06
CA PHE A 373 6.77 9.24 20.78
C PHE A 373 8.29 9.09 20.87
N GLN A 374 8.96 9.94 21.65
CA GLN A 374 10.38 9.86 21.91
C GLN A 374 10.68 8.62 22.76
N ASP A 375 9.92 8.41 23.84
CA ASP A 375 10.07 7.25 24.73
C ASP A 375 9.88 5.92 23.97
N ALA A 376 8.90 5.88 23.06
CA ALA A 376 8.69 4.74 22.18
C ALA A 376 9.84 4.53 21.19
N ALA A 377 10.43 5.60 20.66
CA ALA A 377 11.57 5.52 19.75
C ALA A 377 12.85 5.03 20.47
N GLU A 378 13.06 5.48 21.71
CA GLU A 378 14.14 5.00 22.59
C GLU A 378 13.94 3.52 22.95
N SER A 379 12.75 3.14 23.38
CA SER A 379 12.41 1.73 23.67
C SER A 379 12.62 0.84 22.43
N LEU A 380 12.28 1.35 21.25
CA LEU A 380 12.54 0.62 20.01
C LEU A 380 14.03 0.44 19.79
N ARG A 381 14.84 1.48 19.92
CA ARG A 381 16.30 1.39 19.79
C ARG A 381 16.88 0.37 20.78
N ASP A 382 16.40 0.38 22.01
CA ASP A 382 16.85 -0.53 23.06
C ASP A 382 16.55 -1.99 22.74
N ALA A 383 15.37 -2.27 22.17
CA ALA A 383 14.99 -3.60 21.70
C ALA A 383 15.98 -4.18 20.65
N TYR A 384 16.68 -3.33 19.88
CA TYR A 384 17.68 -3.77 18.89
C TYR A 384 19.11 -3.78 19.44
N THR A 385 19.46 -2.84 20.33
CA THR A 385 20.86 -2.48 20.58
C THR A 385 21.39 -2.87 21.96
N LEU A 386 20.52 -3.11 22.95
CA LEU A 386 20.97 -3.54 24.27
C LEU A 386 21.62 -4.93 24.21
N GLN A 387 22.68 -5.11 25.02
CA GLN A 387 23.48 -6.34 25.00
C GLN A 387 22.74 -7.53 25.63
N SER A 388 22.00 -7.29 26.72
CA SER A 388 21.24 -8.34 27.40
C SER A 388 19.96 -8.67 26.63
N PRO A 389 19.67 -9.96 26.34
CA PRO A 389 18.38 -10.35 25.79
C PRO A 389 17.20 -10.02 26.72
N ASP A 390 17.36 -10.09 28.05
CA ASP A 390 16.32 -9.69 29.00
C ASP A 390 15.93 -8.22 28.83
N SER A 391 16.94 -7.34 28.70
CA SER A 391 16.69 -5.91 28.53
C SER A 391 16.06 -5.60 27.17
N ARG A 392 16.44 -6.33 26.11
CA ARG A 392 15.78 -6.22 24.80
C ARG A 392 14.32 -6.67 24.85
N LEU A 393 14.04 -7.76 25.57
CA LEU A 393 12.68 -8.24 25.77
C LEU A 393 11.83 -7.25 26.57
N ALA A 394 12.38 -6.69 27.65
CA ALA A 394 11.71 -5.68 28.45
C ALA A 394 11.36 -4.44 27.61
N ALA A 395 12.28 -3.98 26.75
CA ALA A 395 12.04 -2.87 25.84
C ALA A 395 10.92 -3.16 24.81
N MET A 396 10.87 -4.38 24.27
CA MET A 396 9.76 -4.81 23.41
C MET A 396 8.43 -4.87 24.18
N GLN A 397 8.43 -5.40 25.40
CA GLN A 397 7.24 -5.46 26.24
C GLN A 397 6.72 -4.08 26.63
N ALA A 398 7.60 -3.11 26.89
CA ALA A 398 7.21 -1.72 27.12
C ALA A 398 6.40 -1.16 25.96
N LEU A 399 6.83 -1.40 24.72
CA LEU A 399 6.10 -1.03 23.51
C LEU A 399 4.78 -1.78 23.33
N TRP A 400 4.72 -3.07 23.68
CA TRP A 400 3.49 -3.85 23.56
C TRP A 400 2.44 -3.45 24.59
N ASN A 401 2.89 -3.13 25.81
CA ASN A 401 2.02 -2.82 26.95
C ASN A 401 1.57 -1.36 26.97
N SER A 402 2.25 -0.46 26.24
CA SER A 402 1.83 0.94 26.10
C SER A 402 0.65 1.13 25.13
N ALA A 403 0.25 0.08 24.41
CA ALA A 403 -0.84 0.16 23.45
C ALA A 403 -2.22 0.31 24.13
N SER A 404 -3.01 1.28 23.66
CA SER A 404 -4.33 1.59 24.20
C SER A 404 -5.44 0.62 23.79
N ASP A 405 -5.22 -0.17 22.73
CA ASP A 405 -6.20 -1.07 22.15
C ASP A 405 -5.53 -2.26 21.43
N PRO A 406 -6.27 -3.36 21.16
CA PRO A 406 -5.70 -4.55 20.54
C PRO A 406 -5.08 -4.35 19.15
N ALA A 407 -5.58 -3.41 18.34
CA ALA A 407 -5.03 -3.15 17.01
C ALA A 407 -3.67 -2.43 17.13
N SER A 408 -3.58 -1.42 18.00
CA SER A 408 -2.32 -0.76 18.32
C SER A 408 -1.31 -1.74 18.95
N GLY A 409 -1.76 -2.66 19.82
CA GLY A 409 -0.89 -3.69 20.39
C GLY A 409 -0.30 -4.63 19.33
N TYR A 410 -1.11 -5.03 18.33
CA TYR A 410 -0.61 -5.78 17.19
C TYR A 410 0.34 -4.96 16.30
N ALA A 411 0.08 -3.67 16.11
CA ALA A 411 0.99 -2.79 15.38
C ALA A 411 2.37 -2.68 16.06
N ARG A 412 2.41 -2.65 17.40
CA ARG A 412 3.67 -2.67 18.17
C ARG A 412 4.42 -3.99 18.01
N LYS A 413 3.70 -5.11 17.85
CA LYS A 413 4.30 -6.39 17.44
C LYS A 413 4.86 -6.34 16.01
N VAL A 414 4.20 -5.64 15.08
CA VAL A 414 4.76 -5.36 13.73
C VAL A 414 6.02 -4.51 13.81
N LEU A 415 6.03 -3.45 14.62
CA LEU A 415 7.18 -2.56 14.81
C LEU A 415 8.43 -3.30 15.33
N THR A 416 8.22 -4.24 16.24
CA THR A 416 9.28 -4.98 16.93
C THR A 416 9.67 -6.31 16.26
N ALA A 417 9.03 -6.67 15.13
CA ALA A 417 9.19 -7.98 14.50
C ALA A 417 10.64 -8.38 14.22
N ALA A 418 11.46 -7.47 13.68
CA ALA A 418 12.87 -7.76 13.42
C ALA A 418 13.73 -7.78 14.70
N ALA A 419 13.35 -7.07 15.76
CA ALA A 419 14.01 -7.19 17.07
C ALA A 419 13.70 -8.55 17.71
N ALA A 420 12.43 -8.96 17.70
CA ALA A 420 12.00 -10.29 18.17
C ALA A 420 12.76 -11.40 17.42
N ALA A 421 12.93 -11.26 16.10
CA ALA A 421 13.66 -12.21 15.27
C ALA A 421 15.16 -12.37 15.64
N ARG A 422 15.73 -11.45 16.44
CA ARG A 422 17.11 -11.50 16.95
C ARG A 422 17.22 -12.05 18.38
N MET A 423 16.09 -12.37 19.03
CA MET A 423 16.09 -12.99 20.34
C MET A 423 16.61 -14.44 20.26
N PRO A 424 17.44 -14.88 21.22
CA PRO A 424 17.81 -16.28 21.32
C PRO A 424 16.58 -17.12 21.70
N ALA A 425 16.39 -18.26 21.02
CA ALA A 425 15.42 -19.25 21.45
C ALA A 425 16.03 -20.02 22.64
N SER A 426 15.57 -19.71 23.86
CA SER A 426 16.01 -20.31 25.12
C SER A 426 14.80 -20.60 26.00
N GLU A 427 14.91 -21.62 26.86
CA GLU A 427 13.89 -21.95 27.87
C GLU A 427 13.62 -20.78 28.82
N ASP A 428 14.61 -19.91 29.06
CA ASP A 428 14.46 -18.68 29.86
C ASP A 428 13.35 -17.74 29.35
N TYR A 429 13.00 -17.86 28.07
CA TYR A 429 12.00 -17.02 27.40
C TYR A 429 10.77 -17.80 26.92
N ALA A 430 10.60 -19.06 27.35
CA ALA A 430 9.51 -19.93 26.90
C ALA A 430 8.12 -19.28 27.14
N ASP A 431 7.93 -18.66 28.30
CA ASP A 431 6.68 -17.98 28.68
C ASP A 431 6.35 -16.78 27.76
N ASN A 432 7.37 -16.19 27.12
CA ASN A 432 7.20 -15.07 26.20
C ASN A 432 7.19 -15.49 24.73
N ALA A 433 7.40 -16.78 24.44
CA ALA A 433 7.57 -17.30 23.08
C ALA A 433 6.35 -16.98 22.20
N ALA A 434 5.13 -17.06 22.72
CA ALA A 434 3.92 -16.78 21.94
C ALA A 434 3.89 -15.33 21.41
N SER A 435 4.27 -14.35 22.25
CA SER A 435 4.32 -12.93 21.86
C SER A 435 5.47 -12.66 20.90
N LEU A 436 6.65 -13.25 21.15
CA LEU A 436 7.81 -13.13 20.27
C LEU A 436 7.54 -13.74 18.88
N ILE A 437 6.98 -14.95 18.82
CA ILE A 437 6.61 -15.63 17.59
C ILE A 437 5.53 -14.82 16.85
N THR A 438 4.50 -14.33 17.54
CA THR A 438 3.49 -13.46 16.92
C THR A 438 4.13 -12.21 16.29
N SER A 439 5.07 -11.57 16.99
CA SER A 439 5.82 -10.42 16.47
C SER A 439 6.63 -10.80 15.23
N MET A 440 7.40 -11.89 15.27
CA MET A 440 8.16 -12.39 14.10
C MET A 440 7.25 -12.67 12.89
N LEU A 441 6.15 -13.39 13.09
CA LEU A 441 5.21 -13.77 12.04
C LEU A 441 4.44 -12.59 11.47
N SER A 442 4.26 -11.50 12.23
CA SER A 442 3.59 -10.30 11.74
C SER A 442 4.35 -9.60 10.59
N ALA A 443 5.66 -9.86 10.46
CA ALA A 443 6.51 -9.33 9.38
C ALA A 443 7.19 -10.42 8.52
N GLY A 444 6.77 -11.69 8.66
CA GLY A 444 7.21 -12.78 7.78
C GLY A 444 8.54 -13.43 8.19
N PHE A 445 8.99 -13.27 9.44
CA PHE A 445 10.18 -13.94 9.96
C PHE A 445 9.88 -15.40 10.36
N ASP A 446 9.26 -16.16 9.46
CA ASP A 446 8.83 -17.55 9.68
C ASP A 446 10.00 -18.49 10.02
N ALA A 447 11.12 -18.36 9.32
CA ALA A 447 12.34 -19.12 9.58
C ALA A 447 12.94 -18.85 10.96
N ASN A 448 12.81 -17.61 11.47
CA ASN A 448 13.30 -17.26 12.80
C ASN A 448 12.33 -17.76 13.88
N ALA A 449 11.02 -17.65 13.64
CA ALA A 449 10.01 -18.22 14.51
C ALA A 449 10.20 -19.74 14.69
N MET A 450 10.46 -20.48 13.61
CA MET A 450 10.67 -21.94 13.65
C MET A 450 11.85 -22.40 14.51
N ARG A 451 12.80 -21.51 14.84
CA ARG A 451 13.91 -21.82 15.78
C ARG A 451 13.42 -22.06 17.22
N TRP A 452 12.23 -21.56 17.55
CA TRP A 452 11.62 -21.74 18.87
C TRP A 452 10.96 -23.11 19.04
N SER A 453 10.88 -23.92 17.98
CA SER A 453 10.17 -25.21 18.01
C SER A 453 10.72 -26.22 19.01
N SER A 454 12.00 -26.14 19.39
CA SER A 454 12.62 -27.02 20.39
C SER A 454 12.42 -26.57 21.84
N VAL A 455 11.97 -25.33 22.04
CA VAL A 455 11.82 -24.70 23.37
C VAL A 455 10.35 -24.67 23.80
N VAL A 456 9.46 -24.56 22.82
CA VAL A 456 8.04 -24.35 23.06
C VAL A 456 7.35 -25.65 23.47
N GLU A 457 6.58 -25.59 24.55
CA GLU A 457 5.74 -26.70 25.00
C GLU A 457 4.67 -27.03 23.96
N LYS A 458 4.50 -28.32 23.67
CA LYS A 458 3.51 -28.80 22.72
C LYS A 458 2.09 -28.57 23.23
N GLY A 459 1.19 -28.12 22.36
CA GLY A 459 -0.17 -27.73 22.73
C GLY A 459 -0.29 -26.32 23.30
N SER A 460 0.83 -25.62 23.53
CA SER A 460 0.79 -24.22 23.98
C SER A 460 0.36 -23.23 22.87
N PRO A 461 -0.01 -21.98 23.22
CA PRO A 461 -0.26 -20.92 22.25
C PRO A 461 0.88 -20.70 21.24
N ALA A 462 2.13 -20.76 21.71
CA ALA A 462 3.30 -20.65 20.86
C ALA A 462 3.41 -21.83 19.88
N TRP A 463 3.11 -23.04 20.35
CA TRP A 463 3.10 -24.23 19.51
C TRP A 463 2.05 -24.13 18.41
N GLY A 464 0.84 -23.67 18.73
CA GLY A 464 -0.23 -23.50 17.75
C GLY A 464 0.16 -22.59 16.58
N LEU A 465 0.87 -21.50 16.86
CA LEU A 465 1.43 -20.62 15.83
C LEU A 465 2.48 -21.34 14.96
N LEU A 466 3.42 -22.06 15.57
CA LEU A 466 4.45 -22.82 14.85
C LEU A 466 3.87 -23.98 14.02
N ALA A 467 2.85 -24.65 14.54
CA ALA A 467 2.13 -25.73 13.87
C ALA A 467 1.44 -25.26 12.58
N LEU A 468 1.13 -23.96 12.45
CA LEU A 468 0.59 -23.37 11.23
C LEU A 468 1.68 -22.97 10.24
N VAL A 469 2.84 -22.49 10.71
CA VAL A 469 3.88 -21.93 9.83
C VAL A 469 5.00 -22.89 9.43
N SER A 470 5.04 -24.11 10.00
CA SER A 470 6.06 -25.09 9.65
C SER A 470 6.07 -25.38 8.15
N LYS A 471 7.25 -25.52 7.54
CA LYS A 471 7.39 -25.78 6.08
C LYS A 471 7.28 -27.26 5.74
N ASP A 472 7.50 -28.13 6.73
CA ASP A 472 7.42 -29.59 6.60
C ASP A 472 5.96 -30.07 6.67
N GLY A 473 5.12 -29.54 5.77
CA GLY A 473 3.67 -29.75 5.74
C GLY A 473 3.21 -31.18 5.43
N SER A 474 4.12 -32.14 5.27
CA SER A 474 3.78 -33.54 5.03
C SER A 474 3.47 -34.33 6.30
N ARG A 475 3.71 -33.76 7.50
CA ARG A 475 3.32 -34.40 8.77
C ARG A 475 1.99 -33.85 9.25
N SER A 476 1.05 -34.76 9.48
CA SER A 476 -0.13 -34.49 10.29
C SER A 476 0.29 -33.97 11.67
N VAL A 477 -0.46 -33.03 12.20
CA VAL A 477 -0.30 -32.58 13.58
C VAL A 477 -0.73 -33.71 14.53
N ASP A 478 0.00 -33.86 15.64
CA ASP A 478 -0.39 -34.80 16.69
C ASP A 478 -1.70 -34.33 17.35
N THR A 479 -2.71 -35.19 17.36
CA THR A 479 -4.05 -34.85 17.87
C THR A 479 -4.07 -34.67 19.38
N GLY A 480 -3.15 -35.30 20.12
CA GLY A 480 -3.04 -35.09 21.57
C GLY A 480 -2.52 -33.69 21.91
N ASP A 481 -1.58 -33.17 21.13
CA ASP A 481 -1.10 -31.79 21.27
C ASP A 481 -2.19 -30.77 20.89
N LEU A 482 -3.01 -31.08 19.88
CA LEU A 482 -4.16 -30.25 19.49
C LEU A 482 -5.29 -30.27 20.52
N ASP A 483 -5.63 -31.44 21.07
CA ASP A 483 -6.63 -31.58 22.14
C ASP A 483 -6.22 -30.74 23.37
N ARG A 484 -4.94 -30.80 23.78
CA ARG A 484 -4.40 -29.95 24.86
C ARG A 484 -4.58 -28.45 24.57
N TYR A 485 -4.25 -28.02 23.35
CA TYR A 485 -4.46 -26.62 22.95
C TYR A 485 -5.93 -26.20 23.07
N ILE A 486 -6.86 -27.06 22.62
CA ILE A 486 -8.29 -26.79 22.67
C ILE A 486 -8.77 -26.67 24.11
N ASP A 487 -8.33 -27.59 24.98
CA ASP A 487 -8.70 -27.60 26.40
C ASP A 487 -8.19 -26.34 27.11
N ASP A 488 -6.95 -25.91 26.84
CA ASP A 488 -6.30 -24.74 27.45
C ASP A 488 -6.70 -23.40 26.82
N ASP A 489 -7.48 -23.37 25.73
CA ASP A 489 -7.89 -22.12 25.08
C ASP A 489 -8.90 -21.33 25.93
N GLU A 490 -8.48 -20.23 26.54
CA GLU A 490 -9.34 -19.36 27.35
C GLU A 490 -10.12 -18.32 26.53
N SER A 491 -9.94 -18.27 25.20
CA SER A 491 -10.66 -17.30 24.36
C SER A 491 -12.17 -17.56 24.33
N ALA A 492 -12.94 -16.49 24.14
CA ALA A 492 -14.39 -16.56 24.11
C ALA A 492 -14.89 -17.58 23.07
N ASN A 493 -15.65 -18.58 23.52
CA ASN A 493 -16.14 -19.70 22.72
C ASN A 493 -15.03 -20.51 22.01
N LYS A 494 -13.85 -20.65 22.65
CA LYS A 494 -12.72 -21.44 22.11
C LYS A 494 -12.30 -20.96 20.71
N ARG A 495 -12.34 -19.64 20.48
CA ARG A 495 -12.20 -19.06 19.13
C ARG A 495 -10.79 -19.23 18.56
N LYS A 496 -9.75 -19.13 19.38
CA LYS A 496 -8.37 -19.38 18.93
C LYS A 496 -8.19 -20.82 18.50
N ALA A 497 -8.72 -21.77 19.28
CA ALA A 497 -8.74 -23.19 18.96
C ALA A 497 -9.53 -23.47 17.67
N ALA A 498 -10.71 -22.87 17.53
CA ALA A 498 -11.53 -22.98 16.32
C ALA A 498 -10.80 -22.49 15.05
N PHE A 499 -10.07 -21.37 15.12
CA PHE A 499 -9.25 -20.90 14.00
C PHE A 499 -7.99 -21.74 13.78
N LEU A 500 -7.38 -22.28 14.83
CA LEU A 500 -6.26 -23.20 14.70
C LEU A 500 -6.70 -24.46 13.94
N VAL A 501 -7.81 -25.07 14.33
CA VAL A 501 -8.40 -26.23 13.63
C VAL A 501 -8.70 -25.90 12.18
N ALA A 502 -9.37 -24.77 11.90
CA ALA A 502 -9.68 -24.35 10.53
C ALA A 502 -8.42 -24.10 9.68
N GLY A 503 -7.40 -23.48 10.26
CA GLY A 503 -6.11 -23.24 9.61
C GLY A 503 -5.36 -24.53 9.31
N LEU A 504 -5.23 -25.43 10.28
CA LEU A 504 -4.58 -26.73 10.11
C LEU A 504 -5.31 -27.60 9.09
N ALA A 505 -6.65 -27.64 9.14
CA ALA A 505 -7.48 -28.34 8.16
C ALA A 505 -7.27 -27.77 6.75
N GLY A 506 -7.32 -26.44 6.59
CA GLY A 506 -7.14 -25.78 5.29
C GLY A 506 -5.74 -25.99 4.73
N LEU A 507 -4.72 -26.04 5.58
CA LEU A 507 -3.35 -26.37 5.19
C LEU A 507 -3.16 -27.86 4.88
N GLY A 508 -4.12 -28.73 5.21
CA GLY A 508 -4.04 -30.19 5.02
C GLY A 508 -3.18 -30.91 6.05
N ARG A 509 -3.12 -30.36 7.26
CA ARG A 509 -2.33 -30.90 8.37
C ARG A 509 -3.16 -31.77 9.31
N LEU A 510 -4.44 -31.98 8.99
CA LEU A 510 -5.38 -32.85 9.67
C LEU A 510 -5.98 -33.83 8.65
N GLY A 511 -6.22 -35.08 9.07
CA GLY A 511 -6.95 -36.06 8.27
C GLY A 511 -8.45 -35.75 8.21
N GLU A 512 -9.15 -36.28 7.21
CA GLU A 512 -10.60 -36.05 7.03
C GLU A 512 -11.45 -36.44 8.24
N ASN A 513 -11.06 -37.53 8.92
CA ASN A 513 -11.73 -37.99 10.15
C ASN A 513 -11.55 -36.98 11.29
N ASP A 514 -10.35 -36.43 11.45
CA ASP A 514 -10.05 -35.44 12.50
C ASP A 514 -10.77 -34.12 12.21
N ILE A 515 -10.76 -33.67 10.95
CA ILE A 515 -11.51 -32.49 10.51
C ILE A 515 -13.00 -32.65 10.86
N SER A 516 -13.58 -33.81 10.57
CA SER A 516 -14.98 -34.09 10.89
C SER A 516 -15.25 -34.10 12.39
N ARG A 517 -14.38 -34.73 13.19
CA ARG A 517 -14.45 -34.76 14.65
C ARG A 517 -14.43 -33.33 15.21
N TYR A 518 -13.36 -32.59 14.97
CA TYR A 518 -13.20 -31.24 15.53
C TYR A 518 -14.27 -30.25 15.02
N SER A 519 -14.70 -30.39 13.76
CA SER A 519 -15.79 -29.57 13.23
C SER A 519 -17.10 -29.81 13.97
N ASN A 520 -17.36 -31.03 14.44
CA ASN A 520 -18.55 -31.35 15.23
C ASN A 520 -18.39 -30.90 16.68
N ASP A 521 -17.27 -31.24 17.32
CA ASP A 521 -16.99 -30.94 18.72
C ASP A 521 -17.02 -29.42 19.00
N LEU A 522 -16.45 -28.63 18.08
CA LEU A 522 -16.42 -27.16 18.18
C LEU A 522 -17.53 -26.47 17.37
N SER A 523 -18.45 -27.22 16.76
CA SER A 523 -19.56 -26.67 15.94
C SER A 523 -19.09 -25.68 14.85
N LEU A 524 -18.02 -26.02 14.14
CA LEU A 524 -17.36 -25.14 13.15
C LEU A 524 -18.04 -25.17 11.77
N GLU A 525 -18.73 -26.27 11.48
CA GLU A 525 -19.40 -26.54 10.20
C GLU A 525 -18.47 -26.34 8.99
N LEU A 526 -17.24 -26.88 9.05
CA LEU A 526 -16.18 -26.65 8.04
C LEU A 526 -16.55 -27.18 6.65
N ALA A 527 -17.35 -28.25 6.58
CA ALA A 527 -17.84 -28.82 5.32
C ALA A 527 -19.05 -28.06 4.73
N GLY A 528 -19.55 -27.02 5.41
CA GLY A 528 -20.73 -26.28 4.98
C GLY A 528 -20.49 -25.46 3.71
N SER A 529 -21.39 -25.55 2.74
CA SER A 529 -21.31 -24.79 1.50
C SER A 529 -22.17 -23.51 1.53
N THR A 530 -21.64 -22.44 0.94
CA THR A 530 -22.35 -21.21 0.62
C THR A 530 -22.02 -20.82 -0.82
N ARG A 531 -22.77 -19.87 -1.39
CA ARG A 531 -22.44 -19.35 -2.73
C ARG A 531 -21.01 -18.81 -2.82
N TRP A 532 -20.50 -18.24 -1.73
CA TRP A 532 -19.13 -17.74 -1.68
C TRP A 532 -18.10 -18.87 -1.55
N THR A 533 -18.34 -19.89 -0.70
CA THR A 533 -17.36 -20.99 -0.56
C THR A 533 -17.25 -21.77 -1.87
N THR A 534 -18.39 -22.05 -2.53
CA THR A 534 -18.38 -22.66 -3.87
C THR A 534 -17.62 -21.81 -4.89
N ALA A 535 -17.73 -20.48 -4.84
CA ALA A 535 -17.02 -19.61 -5.78
C ALA A 535 -15.50 -19.68 -5.59
N ILE A 536 -15.01 -19.60 -4.34
CA ILE A 536 -13.57 -19.63 -4.06
C ILE A 536 -12.97 -21.03 -4.28
N ASP A 537 -13.68 -22.09 -3.90
CA ASP A 537 -13.25 -23.48 -4.16
C ASP A 537 -13.21 -23.78 -5.66
N SER A 538 -14.20 -23.28 -6.43
CA SER A 538 -14.23 -23.43 -7.89
C SER A 538 -13.08 -22.67 -8.57
N ALA A 539 -12.75 -21.48 -8.08
CA ALA A 539 -11.59 -20.72 -8.56
C ALA A 539 -10.27 -21.47 -8.27
N ALA A 540 -10.12 -22.02 -7.06
CA ALA A 540 -8.97 -22.82 -6.69
C ALA A 540 -8.83 -24.10 -7.54
N GLY A 541 -9.95 -24.78 -7.81
CA GLY A 541 -10.01 -25.95 -8.69
C GLY A 541 -9.55 -25.70 -10.13
N ARG A 542 -9.64 -24.45 -10.62
CA ARG A 542 -9.11 -24.03 -11.92
C ARG A 542 -7.65 -23.57 -11.88
N GLY A 543 -7.06 -23.41 -10.69
CA GLY A 543 -5.75 -22.78 -10.55
C GLY A 543 -5.78 -21.25 -10.70
N ASP A 544 -6.96 -20.62 -10.59
CA ASP A 544 -7.14 -19.19 -10.83
C ASP A 544 -6.64 -18.35 -9.63
N ALA A 545 -5.32 -18.19 -9.51
CA ALA A 545 -4.65 -17.52 -8.40
C ALA A 545 -5.22 -16.13 -8.06
N ALA A 546 -5.37 -15.24 -9.05
CA ALA A 546 -5.94 -13.90 -8.82
C ALA A 546 -7.39 -13.96 -8.36
N SER A 547 -8.19 -14.86 -8.91
CA SER A 547 -9.60 -15.04 -8.53
C SER A 547 -9.74 -15.46 -7.08
N VAL A 548 -8.91 -16.41 -6.63
CA VAL A 548 -8.85 -16.83 -5.22
C VAL A 548 -8.52 -15.64 -4.33
N VAL A 549 -7.51 -14.83 -4.69
CA VAL A 549 -7.13 -13.66 -3.88
C VAL A 549 -8.22 -12.59 -3.84
N LEU A 550 -8.91 -12.31 -4.96
CA LEU A 550 -10.01 -11.35 -4.99
C LEU A 550 -11.20 -11.83 -4.13
N LEU A 551 -11.55 -13.12 -4.21
CA LEU A 551 -12.63 -13.71 -3.41
C LEU A 551 -12.27 -13.81 -1.92
N MET A 552 -11.00 -14.11 -1.60
CA MET A 552 -10.46 -14.02 -0.24
C MET A 552 -10.61 -12.61 0.30
N GLY A 553 -10.13 -11.61 -0.46
CA GLY A 553 -10.25 -10.21 -0.06
C GLY A 553 -11.70 -9.77 0.17
N PHE A 554 -12.62 -10.28 -0.65
CA PHE A 554 -14.05 -10.06 -0.48
C PHE A 554 -14.64 -10.77 0.75
N GLY A 555 -14.22 -12.00 1.05
CA GLY A 555 -14.69 -12.78 2.20
C GLY A 555 -14.07 -12.37 3.53
N MET A 556 -12.90 -11.72 3.52
CA MET A 556 -12.18 -11.26 4.70
C MET A 556 -12.53 -9.85 5.16
N GLN A 557 -13.59 -9.26 4.61
CA GLN A 557 -14.03 -7.94 5.02
C GLN A 557 -14.51 -7.93 6.48
N GLY A 558 -14.02 -6.97 7.25
CA GLY A 558 -14.41 -6.81 8.64
C GLY A 558 -13.47 -5.91 9.43
N SER A 559 -13.92 -5.49 10.61
CA SER A 559 -13.13 -4.62 11.51
C SER A 559 -12.18 -5.40 12.42
N ASN A 560 -12.43 -6.69 12.64
CA ASN A 560 -11.62 -7.57 13.48
C ASN A 560 -11.96 -9.06 13.22
N TRP A 561 -11.15 -9.97 13.77
CA TRP A 561 -11.31 -11.42 13.61
C TRP A 561 -12.61 -11.99 14.20
N GLN A 562 -13.33 -11.27 15.06
CA GLN A 562 -14.64 -11.71 15.56
C GLN A 562 -15.72 -11.71 14.47
N ARG A 563 -15.50 -10.99 13.37
CA ARG A 563 -16.38 -10.97 12.19
C ARG A 563 -16.13 -12.12 11.22
N MET A 564 -15.00 -12.83 11.37
CA MET A 564 -14.64 -13.99 10.56
C MET A 564 -15.15 -15.27 11.22
N THR A 565 -15.60 -16.24 10.43
CA THR A 565 -15.92 -17.58 10.95
C THR A 565 -14.83 -18.59 10.59
N PRO A 566 -14.62 -19.63 11.40
CA PRO A 566 -13.69 -20.71 11.10
C PRO A 566 -13.94 -21.38 9.75
N ARG A 567 -15.21 -21.54 9.35
CA ARG A 567 -15.59 -22.05 8.03
C ARG A 567 -15.02 -21.21 6.88
N TYR A 568 -15.23 -19.90 6.88
CA TYR A 568 -14.72 -19.02 5.82
C TYR A 568 -13.19 -19.04 5.79
N LEU A 569 -12.54 -19.03 6.97
CA LEU A 569 -11.08 -19.14 7.07
C LEU A 569 -10.58 -20.45 6.45
N TYR A 570 -11.17 -21.59 6.79
CA TYR A 570 -10.80 -22.90 6.24
C TYR A 570 -10.79 -22.91 4.71
N HIS A 571 -11.86 -22.42 4.07
CA HIS A 571 -11.95 -22.35 2.60
C HIS A 571 -10.92 -21.39 1.99
N ILE A 572 -10.66 -20.23 2.62
CA ILE A 572 -9.59 -19.31 2.17
C ILE A 572 -8.22 -20.00 2.21
N ILE A 573 -7.88 -20.63 3.34
CA ILE A 573 -6.58 -21.26 3.52
C ILE A 573 -6.41 -22.43 2.54
N SER A 574 -7.43 -23.27 2.38
CA SER A 574 -7.40 -24.40 1.44
C SER A 574 -7.24 -23.92 -0.01
N ALA A 575 -8.02 -22.92 -0.42
CA ALA A 575 -7.96 -22.35 -1.76
C ALA A 575 -6.60 -21.71 -2.08
N LEU A 576 -6.04 -20.93 -1.14
CA LEU A 576 -4.72 -20.31 -1.29
C LEU A 576 -3.61 -21.35 -1.42
N ARG A 577 -3.63 -22.39 -0.57
CA ARG A 577 -2.68 -23.50 -0.69
C ARG A 577 -2.78 -24.19 -2.05
N GLN A 578 -4.00 -24.48 -2.52
CA GLN A 578 -4.23 -25.18 -3.78
C GLN A 578 -3.68 -24.43 -5.00
N VAL A 579 -3.69 -23.09 -4.98
CA VAL A 579 -3.12 -22.25 -6.05
C VAL A 579 -1.64 -21.87 -5.82
N GLY A 580 -0.95 -22.55 -4.91
CA GLY A 580 0.48 -22.36 -4.66
C GLY A 580 0.85 -21.17 -3.76
N MET A 581 -0.12 -20.53 -3.10
CA MET A 581 0.09 -19.43 -2.14
C MET A 581 0.11 -19.93 -0.70
N GLU A 582 0.80 -21.04 -0.46
CA GLU A 582 0.82 -21.65 0.87
C GLU A 582 1.50 -20.75 1.91
N ALA A 583 2.54 -19.99 1.53
CA ALA A 583 3.23 -19.10 2.46
C ALA A 583 2.29 -18.05 3.05
N GLU A 584 1.47 -17.43 2.21
CA GLU A 584 0.46 -16.46 2.63
C GLU A 584 -0.67 -17.13 3.40
N ALA A 585 -1.10 -18.33 2.99
CA ALA A 585 -2.09 -19.11 3.73
C ALA A 585 -1.63 -19.38 5.18
N ARG A 586 -0.38 -19.82 5.38
CA ARG A 586 0.19 -20.07 6.71
C ARG A 586 0.19 -18.81 7.57
N LEU A 587 0.60 -17.68 7.00
CA LEU A 587 0.67 -16.41 7.73
C LEU A 587 -0.71 -15.83 8.06
N ILE A 588 -1.69 -15.97 7.16
CA ILE A 588 -3.10 -15.59 7.44
C ILE A 588 -3.68 -16.46 8.56
N ALA A 589 -3.44 -17.77 8.52
CA ALA A 589 -3.92 -18.67 9.56
C ALA A 589 -3.28 -18.38 10.93
N ALA A 590 -1.96 -18.16 10.96
CA ALA A 590 -1.25 -17.78 12.19
C ALA A 590 -1.72 -16.43 12.73
N GLU A 591 -2.00 -15.46 11.85
CA GLU A 591 -2.58 -14.18 12.24
C GLU A 591 -3.98 -14.35 12.85
N ALA A 592 -4.81 -15.23 12.28
CA ALA A 592 -6.13 -15.53 12.82
C ALA A 592 -6.06 -16.02 14.27
N VAL A 593 -5.17 -16.97 14.56
CA VAL A 593 -4.98 -17.51 15.92
C VAL A 593 -4.37 -16.47 16.85
N GLY A 594 -3.37 -15.72 16.39
CA GLY A 594 -2.67 -14.73 17.21
C GLY A 594 -3.50 -13.49 17.59
N ARG A 595 -4.60 -13.22 16.87
CA ARG A 595 -5.43 -12.01 17.02
C ARG A 595 -6.90 -12.27 17.37
N ALA A 596 -7.27 -13.52 17.59
CA ALA A 596 -8.64 -13.97 17.86
C ALA A 596 -9.12 -13.80 19.30
#